data_AF-A0A352Q0Z3-F1
#
_entry.id   AF-A0A352Q0Z3-F1
#
_cell.length_a   1.000
_cell.length_b   1.000
_cell.length_c   1.000
_cell.angle_alpha   90.00
_cell.angle_beta   90.00
_cell.angle_gamma   90.00
#
_symmetry.space_group_name_H-M   'P 1'
#
loop_
_entity.id
_entity.type
_entity.pdbx_description
1 polymer ?
#
loop_
_entity_poly.entity_id
_entity_poly.type
_entity_poly.pdbx_seq_one_letter_code
_entity_poly.pdbx_strand_id
1 'polypeptide(L)' 'MPKSVEIAPGRYRESYGRYLEDFNVGDVYEHRPGRTITESDNTWFTL' A
#
# COMPACT_ATOMS: atom_id res chain seq x y z
N MET A 1 14.34 3.95 7.56
CA MET A 1 13.15 4.09 6.69
C MET A 1 11.93 4.28 7.60
N PRO A 2 10.91 5.06 7.20
CA PRO A 2 9.73 5.24 8.05
C PRO A 2 9.01 3.90 8.22
N LYS A 3 8.84 3.45 9.47
CA LYS A 3 8.09 2.24 9.80
C LYS A 3 6.60 2.47 9.56
N SER A 4 5.88 1.45 9.12
CA SER A 4 4.45 1.54 8.86
C SER A 4 3.68 1.90 10.12
N VAL A 5 2.64 2.72 9.97
CA VAL A 5 1.84 3.18 11.10
C VAL A 5 0.81 2.11 11.43
N GLU A 6 0.87 1.54 12.63
CA GLU A 6 -0.17 0.65 13.13
C GLU A 6 -1.45 1.45 13.40
N ILE A 7 -2.54 1.05 12.76
CA ILE A 7 -3.85 1.72 12.85
C ILE A 7 -4.87 0.89 13.61
N ALA A 8 -4.66 -0.44 13.67
CA ALA A 8 -5.36 -1.39 14.52
C ALA A 8 -4.45 -2.61 14.73
N PRO A 9 -4.73 -3.50 15.70
CA PRO A 9 -3.91 -4.69 15.93
C PRO A 9 -3.72 -5.50 14.64
N GLY A 10 -2.46 -5.69 14.22
CA GLY A 10 -2.12 -6.42 12.99
C GLY A 10 -2.53 -5.72 11.69
N ARG A 11 -2.93 -4.44 11.75
CA ARG A 11 -3.34 -3.65 10.59
C ARG A 11 -2.52 -2.38 10.53
N TYR A 12 -1.77 -2.24 9.43
CA TYR A 12 -0.84 -1.15 9.28
C TYR A 12 -1.13 -0.37 8.00
N ARG A 13 -1.00 0.95 8.09
CA ARG A 13 -0.94 1.80 6.91
C ARG A 13 0.46 1.69 6.32
N GLU A 14 0.52 1.43 5.02
CA GLU A 14 1.77 1.31 4.28
C GLU A 14 2.68 2.53 4.48
N SER A 15 3.97 2.26 4.60
CA SER A 15 5.07 3.20 4.43
C SER A 15 6.09 2.60 3.45
N TYR A 16 6.97 3.44 2.91
CA TYR A 16 7.96 3.00 1.92
C TYR A 16 9.01 2.06 2.51
N GLY A 17 9.14 0.88 1.89
CA GLY A 17 10.21 -0.09 2.14
C GLY A 17 10.05 -0.86 3.45
N ARG A 18 10.34 -2.17 3.41
CA ARG A 18 10.33 -3.08 4.57
C ARG A 18 11.36 -4.18 4.38
N TYR A 19 11.86 -4.71 5.48
CA TYR A 19 12.68 -5.92 5.47
C TYR A 19 11.81 -7.16 5.65
N LEU A 20 12.33 -8.33 5.25
CA LEU A 20 11.60 -9.59 5.33
C LEU A 20 11.19 -9.93 6.78
N GLU A 21 12.04 -9.57 7.73
CA GLU A 21 11.85 -9.76 9.17
C GLU A 21 10.75 -8.91 9.80
N ASP A 22 10.26 -7.86 9.12
CA ASP A 22 9.19 -7.00 9.62
C ASP A 22 7.79 -7.57 9.34
N PHE A 23 7.68 -8.65 8.56
CA PHE A 23 6.40 -9.24 8.17
C PHE A 23 5.95 -10.34 9.13
N ASN A 24 4.70 -10.27 9.58
CA ASN A 24 4.06 -11.36 10.31
C ASN A 24 2.88 -11.92 9.51
N VAL A 25 2.69 -13.25 9.61
CA VAL A 25 1.55 -13.92 8.98
C VAL A 25 0.25 -13.39 9.57
N GLY A 26 -0.66 -12.94 8.71
CA GLY A 26 -1.95 -12.37 9.11
C GLY A 26 -1.97 -10.85 9.19
N ASP A 27 -0.82 -10.17 9.07
CA ASP A 27 -0.80 -8.72 8.98
C ASP A 27 -1.55 -8.22 7.73
N VAL A 28 -2.33 -7.15 7.90
CA VAL A 28 -3.04 -6.46 6.82
C VAL A 28 -2.40 -5.10 6.57
N TYR A 29 -1.97 -4.87 5.33
CA TYR A 29 -1.29 -3.66 4.90
C TYR A 29 -2.16 -2.82 3.97
N GLU A 30 -2.61 -1.66 4.44
CA GLU A 30 -3.40 -0.73 3.63
C GLU A 30 -2.49 0.14 2.76
N HIS A 31 -2.51 -0.11 1.44
CA HIS A 31 -1.81 0.67 0.44
C HIS A 31 -2.49 2.03 0.18
N ARG A 32 -1.70 3.08 -0.07
CA ARG A 32 -2.21 4.43 -0.40
C ARG A 32 -1.34 5.12 -1.45
N PRO A 33 -1.91 6.03 -2.26
CA PRO A 33 -3.32 6.46 -2.29
C PRO A 33 -4.23 5.49 -3.07
N GLY A 34 -5.52 5.45 -2.74
CA GLY A 34 -6.52 4.88 -3.65
C GLY A 34 -6.64 5.76 -4.90
N ARG A 35 -6.73 5.15 -6.09
CA ARG A 35 -6.82 5.86 -7.37
C ARG A 35 -8.15 5.56 -8.05
N THR A 36 -8.88 6.61 -8.43
CA THR A 36 -10.03 6.51 -9.33
C THR A 36 -9.52 6.31 -10.77
N ILE A 37 -10.03 5.30 -11.47
CA ILE A 37 -9.72 5.07 -12.87
C ILE A 37 -10.62 5.93 -13.74
N THR A 38 -10.01 6.61 -14.71
CA THR A 38 -10.65 7.57 -15.61
C THR A 38 -10.39 7.20 -17.07
N GLU A 39 -11.04 7.89 -18.00
CA GLU A 39 -10.78 7.73 -19.43
C GLU A 39 -9.32 8.01 -19.79
N SER A 40 -8.65 8.95 -19.10
CA SER A 40 -7.25 9.27 -19.33
C SER A 40 -6.32 8.07 -19.10
N ASP A 41 -6.62 7.20 -18.12
CA ASP A 41 -5.86 5.98 -17.89
C ASP A 41 -5.97 5.02 -19.08
N ASN A 42 -7.15 4.92 -19.71
CA ASN A 42 -7.35 4.12 -20.91
C ASN A 42 -6.58 4.68 -22.10
N THR A 43 -6.63 6.00 -22.32
CA THR A 43 -5.88 6.65 -23.41
C THR A 43 -4.38 6.40 -23.28
N TRP A 44 -3.80 6.62 -22.10
CA TRP A 44 -2.36 6.39 -21.86
C TRP A 44 -1.94 4.93 -21.96
N PHE A 45 -2.85 4.00 -21.66
CA PHE A 45 -2.54 2.58 -21.75
C PHE A 45 -2.60 2.04 -23.19
N THR A 46 -3.38 2.67 -24.07
CA THR A 46 -3.73 2.11 -25.38
C THR A 46 -3.16 2.87 -26.59
N LEU A 47 -2.67 4.10 -26.43
CA LEU A 47 -2.12 4.95 -27.49
C LEU A 47 -0.69 5.39 -27.16
#